data_AF-A4JPU5-F1
#
_entry.id   AF-A4JPU5-F1
#
_cell.length_a   1.000
_cell.length_b   1.000
_cell.length_c   1.000
_cell.angle_alpha   90.00
_cell.angle_beta   90.00
_cell.angle_gamma   90.00
#
_symmetry.space_group_name_H-M   'P 1'
#
loop_
_entity.id
_entity.type
_entity.pdbx_description
1 polymer ?
#
loop_
_entity_poly.entity_id
_entity_poly.type
_entity_poly.pdbx_seq_one_letter_code
_entity_poly.pdbx_strand_id
1 'polypeptide(L)'
;MQIPAGITNEALWLKNCRKIRARALDLLKGRLGVIETARAMLPLAYWTKVEGEPEFLLFRAIASETDDLPVGDVREHWATDALEREDLRIEAAEEFWREKALSAAEGLVERYQWTARRTDT
;
A
#
# COMPACT_ATOMS: atom_id res chain seq x y z
N MET A 1 16.95 -0.08 10.78
CA MET A 1 16.85 0.05 9.31
C MET A 1 18.07 0.81 8.82
N GLN A 2 18.76 0.34 7.78
CA GLN A 2 19.84 1.08 7.13
C GLN A 2 19.33 1.73 5.84
N ILE A 3 19.88 2.89 5.48
CA ILE A 3 19.52 3.57 4.24
C ILE A 3 20.10 2.79 3.06
N PRO A 4 19.29 2.37 2.07
CA PRO A 4 19.80 1.64 0.91
C PRO A 4 20.80 2.45 0.08
N ALA A 5 21.75 1.75 -0.54
CA ALA A 5 22.72 2.37 -1.45
C ALA A 5 22.04 3.17 -2.57
N GLY A 6 22.58 4.33 -2.89
CA GLY A 6 22.06 5.22 -3.94
C GLY A 6 20.81 6.02 -3.55
N ILE A 7 20.42 6.04 -2.27
CA ILE A 7 19.54 7.08 -1.74
C ILE A 7 20.39 8.31 -1.42
N THR A 8 20.13 9.42 -2.11
CA THR A 8 20.84 10.70 -1.91
C THR A 8 20.06 11.69 -1.06
N ASN A 9 18.73 11.55 -1.01
CA ASN A 9 17.85 12.39 -0.19
C ASN A 9 17.27 11.58 0.98
N GLU A 10 18.02 11.55 2.09
CA GLU A 10 17.64 10.83 3.30
C GLU A 10 16.32 11.33 3.90
N ALA A 11 16.10 12.65 3.93
CA ALA A 11 14.88 13.22 4.51
C ALA A 11 13.62 12.77 3.74
N LEU A 12 13.69 12.73 2.40
CA LEU A 12 12.62 12.20 1.56
C LEU A 12 12.43 10.71 1.75
N TRP A 13 13.51 9.94 1.86
CA TRP A 13 13.45 8.50 2.14
C TRP A 13 12.76 8.22 3.48
N LEU A 14 13.15 8.91 4.56
CA LEU A 14 12.51 8.83 5.87
C LEU A 14 11.02 9.18 5.81
N LYS A 15 10.65 10.21 5.03
CA LYS A 15 9.24 10.57 4.79
C LYS A 15 8.47 9.45 4.11
N ASN A 16 9.07 8.78 3.11
CA ASN A 16 8.42 7.66 2.43
C ASN A 16 8.32 6.42 3.34
N CYS A 17 9.31 6.12 4.16
CA CYS A 17 9.21 5.07 5.19
C CYS A 17 8.05 5.32 6.17
N ARG A 18 7.86 6.58 6.61
CA ARG A 18 6.69 6.95 7.43
C ARG A 18 5.37 6.73 6.70
N LYS A 19 5.31 7.06 5.39
CA LYS A 19 4.13 6.83 4.56
C LYS A 19 3.79 5.35 4.41
N ILE A 20 4.79 4.47 4.26
CA ILE A 20 4.58 3.01 4.21
C ILE A 20 3.85 2.56 5.47
N ARG A 21 4.37 2.91 6.65
CA ARG A 21 3.72 2.60 7.93
C ARG A 21 2.32 3.20 8.02
N ALA A 22 2.14 4.43 7.57
CA ALA A 22 0.83 5.09 7.59
C ALA A 22 -0.20 4.32 6.75
N ARG A 23 0.15 3.91 5.52
CA ARG A 23 -0.76 3.14 4.65
C ARG A 23 -1.09 1.76 5.20
N ALA A 24 -0.11 1.06 5.78
CA ALA A 24 -0.36 -0.19 6.48
C ALA A 24 -1.33 0.00 7.66
N LEU A 25 -1.16 1.06 8.46
CA LEU A 25 -2.11 1.41 9.54
C LEU A 25 -3.48 1.87 9.05
N ASP A 26 -3.56 2.48 7.87
CA ASP A 26 -4.83 2.87 7.26
C ASP A 26 -5.61 1.62 6.86
N LEU A 27 -4.96 0.63 6.23
CA LEU A 27 -5.55 -0.67 5.91
C LEU A 27 -6.04 -1.42 7.16
N LEU A 28 -5.18 -1.55 8.18
CA LEU A 28 -5.52 -2.27 9.43
C LEU A 28 -6.69 -1.63 10.19
N LYS A 29 -6.90 -0.32 10.02
CA LYS A 29 -8.01 0.42 10.63
C LYS A 29 -9.24 0.51 9.71
N GLY A 30 -9.22 -0.13 8.54
CA GLY A 30 -10.30 -0.09 7.55
C GLY A 30 -10.50 1.30 6.92
N ARG A 31 -9.50 2.19 6.97
CA ARG A 31 -9.54 3.53 6.36
C ARG A 31 -9.19 3.51 4.87
N LEU A 32 -8.48 2.48 4.42
CA LEU A 32 -8.23 2.18 3.01
C LEU A 32 -8.59 0.72 2.75
N GLY A 33 -9.08 0.42 1.55
CA GLY A 33 -9.23 -0.95 1.07
C GLY A 33 -7.88 -1.61 0.75
N VAL A 34 -7.91 -2.91 0.50
CA VAL A 34 -6.75 -3.72 0.09
C VAL A 34 -6.21 -3.23 -1.25
N ILE A 35 -7.06 -3.02 -2.25
CA ILE A 35 -6.65 -2.59 -3.60
C ILE A 35 -6.05 -1.19 -3.55
N GLU A 36 -6.71 -0.27 -2.85
CA GLU A 36 -6.23 1.11 -2.71
C GLU A 36 -4.89 1.16 -1.97
N THR A 37 -4.74 0.35 -0.91
CA THR A 37 -3.47 0.21 -0.19
C THR A 37 -2.38 -0.34 -1.09
N ALA A 38 -2.67 -1.38 -1.87
CA ALA A 38 -1.73 -2.00 -2.79
C ALA A 38 -1.17 -0.97 -3.80
N ARG A 39 -2.07 -0.21 -4.44
CA ARG A 39 -1.71 0.87 -5.38
C ARG A 39 -0.90 1.97 -4.70
N ALA A 40 -1.25 2.37 -3.48
CA ALA A 40 -0.52 3.37 -2.71
C ALA A 40 0.88 2.91 -2.26
N MET A 41 1.08 1.61 -2.04
CA MET A 41 2.37 1.04 -1.62
C MET A 41 3.40 0.98 -2.74
N LEU A 42 2.99 0.78 -4.01
CA LEU A 42 3.90 0.65 -5.15
C LEU A 42 4.91 1.79 -5.32
N PRO A 43 4.49 3.07 -5.42
CA PRO A 43 5.45 4.16 -5.56
C PRO A 43 6.33 4.29 -4.32
N LEU A 44 5.80 4.00 -3.12
CA LEU A 44 6.60 4.04 -1.89
C LEU A 44 7.69 2.97 -1.91
N ALA A 45 7.36 1.75 -2.35
CA ALA A 45 8.29 0.65 -2.48
C ALA A 45 9.48 1.02 -3.38
N TYR A 46 9.17 1.62 -4.54
CA TYR A 46 10.17 2.12 -5.49
C TYR A 46 11.08 3.17 -4.86
N TRP A 47 10.50 4.20 -4.24
CA TRP A 47 11.29 5.28 -3.65
C TRP A 47 12.11 4.89 -2.43
N THR A 48 11.73 3.80 -1.73
CA THR A 48 12.51 3.26 -0.62
C THR A 48 13.38 2.06 -1.00
N LYS A 49 13.39 1.66 -2.29
CA LYS A 49 14.15 0.51 -2.82
C LYS A 49 13.87 -0.82 -2.11
N VAL A 50 12.60 -1.08 -1.83
CA VAL A 50 12.12 -2.30 -1.14
C VAL A 50 11.17 -3.12 -2.00
N GLU A 51 11.14 -2.89 -3.31
CA GLU A 51 10.21 -3.53 -4.24
C GLU A 51 10.33 -5.06 -4.29
N GLY A 52 11.51 -5.59 -3.98
CA GLY A 52 11.79 -7.02 -3.95
C GLY A 52 11.46 -7.69 -2.62
N GLU A 53 11.04 -6.93 -1.60
CA GLU A 53 10.65 -7.48 -0.31
C GLU A 53 9.28 -8.20 -0.42
N PRO A 54 9.07 -9.31 0.30
CA PRO A 54 7.90 -10.18 0.13
C PRO A 54 6.55 -9.45 0.25
N GLU A 55 6.42 -8.54 1.22
CA GLU A 55 5.18 -7.79 1.43
C GLU A 55 4.86 -6.87 0.24
N PHE A 56 5.88 -6.28 -0.39
CA PHE A 56 5.70 -5.40 -1.54
C PHE A 56 5.49 -6.16 -2.84
N LEU A 57 6.06 -7.36 -2.97
CA LEU A 57 5.72 -8.28 -4.05
C LEU A 57 4.25 -8.72 -3.97
N LEU A 58 3.73 -8.97 -2.77
CA LEU A 58 2.31 -9.25 -2.56
C LEU A 58 1.43 -8.06 -2.98
N PHE A 59 1.73 -6.84 -2.51
CA PHE A 59 0.98 -5.65 -2.93
C PHE A 59 1.08 -5.39 -4.43
N ARG A 60 2.21 -5.72 -5.07
CA ARG A 60 2.34 -5.67 -6.53
C ARG A 60 1.44 -6.69 -7.23
N ALA A 61 1.37 -7.92 -6.73
CA ALA A 61 0.48 -8.94 -7.29
C ALA A 61 -0.99 -8.48 -7.21
N ILE A 62 -1.43 -8.00 -6.05
CA ILE A 62 -2.78 -7.44 -5.85
C ILE A 62 -3.05 -6.31 -6.84
N ALA A 63 -2.16 -5.32 -6.92
CA ALA A 63 -2.34 -4.17 -7.80
C ALA A 63 -2.35 -4.56 -9.28
N SER A 64 -1.62 -5.61 -9.68
CA SER A 64 -1.59 -6.10 -11.05
C SER A 64 -2.81 -6.95 -11.41
N GLU A 65 -3.37 -7.71 -10.47
CA GLU A 65 -4.57 -8.52 -10.71
C GLU A 65 -5.85 -7.68 -10.73
N THR A 66 -5.78 -6.48 -10.14
CA THR A 66 -6.91 -5.55 -9.98
C THR A 66 -6.70 -4.24 -10.74
N ASP A 67 -5.81 -4.21 -11.72
CA ASP A 67 -5.44 -2.98 -12.45
C ASP A 67 -6.59 -2.43 -13.29
N ASP A 68 -7.47 -3.30 -13.78
CA ASP A 68 -8.67 -2.97 -14.54
C ASP A 68 -9.82 -2.41 -13.69
N LEU A 69 -9.78 -2.60 -12.37
CA LEU A 69 -10.88 -2.23 -11.48
C LEU A 69 -10.91 -0.72 -11.16
N PRO A 70 -12.08 -0.07 -11.19
CA PRO A 70 -12.23 1.35 -10.89
C PRO A 70 -12.22 1.61 -9.38
N VAL A 71 -11.02 1.66 -8.80
CA VAL A 71 -10.79 1.99 -7.37
C VAL A 71 -10.10 3.34 -7.22
N GLY A 72 -10.63 4.18 -6.34
CA GLY A 72 -10.14 5.55 -6.09
C GLY A 72 -10.68 6.58 -7.07
N ASP A 73 -9.91 7.62 -7.33
CA ASP A 73 -10.32 8.81 -8.11
C ASP A 73 -10.77 8.50 -9.55
N VAL A 74 -10.29 7.38 -10.13
CA VAL A 74 -10.67 6.98 -11.50
C VAL A 74 -12.19 6.76 -11.66
N ARG A 75 -12.90 6.47 -10.57
CA ARG A 75 -14.36 6.26 -10.56
C ARG A 75 -15.13 7.46 -11.07
N GLU A 76 -14.59 8.68 -10.95
CA GLU A 76 -15.21 9.91 -11.46
C GLU A 76 -15.36 9.92 -12.99
N HIS A 77 -14.65 9.04 -13.69
CA HIS A 77 -14.66 8.94 -15.15
C HIS A 77 -15.47 7.75 -15.68
N TRP A 78 -16.10 6.97 -14.80
CA TRP A 78 -16.86 5.78 -15.17
C TRP A 78 -18.37 6.04 -15.16
N ALA A 79 -19.08 5.34 -16.04
CA ALA A 79 -20.54 5.35 -16.04
C ALA A 79 -21.08 4.62 -14.79
N THR A 80 -22.19 5.10 -14.23
CA THR A 80 -22.76 4.58 -12.97
C THR A 80 -23.11 3.09 -13.05
N ASP A 81 -23.71 2.65 -14.16
CA ASP A 81 -24.05 1.25 -14.41
C ASP A 81 -22.81 0.34 -14.49
N ALA A 82 -21.73 0.84 -15.08
CA ALA A 82 -20.45 0.13 -15.09
C ALA A 82 -19.86 0.02 -13.67
N LEU A 83 -19.93 1.09 -12.86
CA LEU A 83 -19.45 1.08 -11.47
C LEU A 83 -20.18 0.03 -10.62
N GLU A 84 -21.50 -0.05 -10.70
CA GLU A 84 -22.30 -1.03 -9.96
C GLU A 84 -21.88 -2.48 -10.28
N ARG A 85 -21.58 -2.77 -11.55
CA ARG A 85 -21.09 -4.08 -11.97
C ARG A 85 -19.68 -4.37 -11.45
N GLU A 86 -18.77 -3.41 -11.56
CA GLU A 86 -17.39 -3.59 -11.13
C GLU A 86 -17.23 -3.60 -9.60
N ASP A 87 -18.15 -2.99 -8.85
CA ASP A 87 -18.16 -2.99 -7.39
C ASP A 87 -18.26 -4.41 -6.82
N LEU A 88 -18.99 -5.30 -7.47
CA LEU A 88 -19.05 -6.73 -7.10
C LEU A 88 -17.69 -7.42 -7.28
N ARG A 89 -16.95 -7.07 -8.34
CA ARG A 89 -15.60 -7.61 -8.59
C ARG A 89 -14.59 -7.04 -7.60
N ILE A 90 -14.72 -5.76 -7.25
CA ILE A 90 -13.92 -5.10 -6.22
C ILE A 90 -14.15 -5.79 -4.87
N GLU A 91 -15.39 -6.01 -4.46
CA GLU A 91 -15.72 -6.66 -3.19
C GLU A 91 -15.14 -8.08 -3.12
N ALA A 92 -15.29 -8.87 -4.18
CA ALA A 92 -14.74 -10.22 -4.26
C ALA A 92 -13.20 -10.22 -4.18
N ALA A 93 -12.52 -9.31 -4.87
CA ALA A 93 -11.07 -9.18 -4.83
C ALA A 93 -10.58 -8.71 -3.44
N GLU A 94 -11.26 -7.73 -2.84
CA GLU A 94 -11.00 -7.23 -1.50
C GLU A 94 -11.11 -8.36 -0.45
N GLU A 95 -12.16 -9.20 -0.53
CA GLU A 95 -12.34 -10.35 0.35
C GLU A 95 -11.25 -11.40 0.14
N PHE A 96 -10.98 -11.79 -1.11
CA PHE A 96 -9.99 -12.81 -1.45
C PHE A 96 -8.58 -12.46 -0.95
N TRP A 97 -8.18 -11.19 -1.05
CA TRP A 97 -6.86 -10.73 -0.66
C TRP A 97 -6.75 -10.30 0.81
N ARG A 98 -7.88 -10.12 1.51
CA ARG A 98 -7.97 -9.49 2.84
C ARG A 98 -6.97 -10.05 3.84
N GLU A 99 -7.00 -11.36 4.07
CA GLU A 99 -6.18 -12.01 5.10
C GLU A 99 -4.67 -11.79 4.84
N LYS A 100 -4.22 -12.04 3.61
CA LYS A 100 -2.82 -11.87 3.21
C LYS A 100 -2.38 -10.42 3.31
N ALA A 101 -3.22 -9.48 2.85
CA ALA A 101 -2.93 -8.07 2.88
C ALA A 101 -2.84 -7.51 4.31
N LEU A 102 -3.74 -7.95 5.21
CA LEU A 102 -3.68 -7.57 6.63
C LEU A 102 -2.43 -8.13 7.30
N SER A 103 -2.10 -9.41 7.09
CA SER A 103 -0.88 -10.01 7.63
C SER A 103 0.40 -9.29 7.15
N ALA A 104 0.47 -8.95 5.87
CA ALA A 104 1.57 -8.15 5.33
C ALA A 104 1.61 -6.74 5.93
N ALA A 105 0.46 -6.10 6.15
CA ALA A 105 0.37 -4.79 6.77
C ALA A 105 0.85 -4.79 8.21
N GLU A 106 0.49 -5.82 9.01
CA GLU A 106 1.00 -6.00 10.37
C GLU A 106 2.54 -6.11 10.38
N GLY A 107 3.09 -6.95 9.51
CA GLY A 107 4.54 -7.09 9.34
C GLY A 107 5.23 -5.77 8.97
N LEU A 108 4.61 -4.98 8.09
CA LEU A 108 5.13 -3.64 7.74
C LEU A 108 5.03 -2.65 8.90
N VAL A 109 3.93 -2.63 9.66
CA VAL A 109 3.81 -1.74 10.83
C VAL A 109 4.89 -2.02 11.86
N GLU A 110 5.15 -3.30 12.14
CA GLU A 110 6.20 -3.73 13.05
C GLU A 110 7.60 -3.38 12.52
N ARG A 111 7.89 -3.69 11.24
CA ARG A 111 9.18 -3.38 10.59
C ARG A 111 9.47 -1.88 10.57
N TYR A 112 8.46 -1.05 10.37
CA TYR A 112 8.59 0.40 10.27
C TYR A 112 8.27 1.15 11.57
N GLN A 113 8.11 0.45 12.71
CA GLN A 113 7.79 1.08 14.01
C GLN A 113 8.80 2.17 14.42
N TRP A 114 10.07 2.02 14.02
CA TRP A 114 11.15 2.97 14.29
C TRP A 114 10.85 4.37 13.73
N THR A 115 10.03 4.47 12.69
CA THR A 115 9.63 5.76 12.09
C THR A 115 8.73 6.60 13.00
N ALA A 116 8.13 5.98 14.03
CA ALA A 116 7.27 6.64 15.01
C ALA A 116 8.05 7.20 16.21
N ARG A 117 9.29 6.74 16.45
CA ARG A 117 10.12 7.26 17.53
C ARG A 117 10.57 8.67 17.10
N ARG A 118 10.21 9.68 17.88
CA ARG A 118 10.81 11.01 17.74
C ARG A 118 12.31 10.83 17.95
N THR A 119 13.10 11.42 17.06
CA THR A 119 14.50 11.69 17.36
C THR A 119 14.47 12.72 18.48
N ASP A 120 14.40 12.26 19.73
CA ASP A 120 14.68 13.12 20.87
C ASP A 120 16.11 13.61 20.68
N THR A 121 16.22 14.91 20.39
CA THR A 121 17.47 15.66 20.33
C THR A 121 17.66 16.32 21.68
#